data_AF-A0A1H7SHN0-F1
#
_entry.id   AF-A0A1H7SHN0-F1
#
_cell.length_a   1.000
_cell.length_b   1.000
_cell.length_c   1.000
_cell.angle_alpha   90.00
_cell.angle_beta   90.00
_cell.angle_gamma   90.00
#
_symmetry.space_group_name_H-M   'P 1'
#
loop_
_entity.id
_entity.type
_entity.pdbx_description
1 polymer ?
#
loop_
_entity_poly.entity_id
_entity_poly.type
_entity_poly.pdbx_seq_one_letter_code
_entity_poly.pdbx_strand_id
1 'polypeptide(L)'
;MNYKLGDFVRFVEEDHEGHITKIISDELVEVTGEDGFEIPVQTAKITKVYGQQSRKEIDFDEEDKNPITQAGPFIAEGIFLAITGDQKQNIGTFYLVNETSYELLVSLSTEKAHQGIGEYAGILSPKSTQKIYTAKISEVSSWPLFDFKFLFHTSQLRALKQPLEIAKRIKPFDLSDSKKHVPLLNDRAWLIRLDEDEIKIDADRLKESFFSHRPEKK
;
A
#
# COMPACT_ATOMS: atom_id res chain seq x y z
N MET A 1 26.28 -11.55 31.11
CA MET A 1 24.86 -11.17 30.98
C MET A 1 24.22 -12.09 29.94
N ASN A 2 23.39 -13.05 30.38
CA ASN A 2 22.90 -14.17 29.54
C ASN A 2 21.50 -13.97 28.94
N TYR A 3 20.82 -12.87 29.29
CA TYR A 3 19.44 -12.58 28.89
C TYR A 3 19.35 -11.29 28.09
N LYS A 4 18.46 -11.26 27.09
CA LYS A 4 18.18 -10.11 26.24
C LYS A 4 16.70 -9.71 26.34
N LEU A 5 16.43 -8.46 25.99
CA LEU A 5 15.05 -7.97 25.83
C LEU A 5 14.31 -8.84 24.80
N GLY A 6 13.12 -9.31 25.15
CA GLY A 6 12.27 -10.17 24.33
C GLY A 6 12.52 -11.67 24.49
N ASP A 7 13.55 -12.08 25.25
CA ASP A 7 13.78 -13.50 25.55
C ASP A 7 12.58 -14.11 26.26
N PHE A 8 12.15 -15.28 25.78
CA PHE A 8 11.12 -16.09 26.44
C PHE A 8 11.76 -16.89 27.58
N VAL A 9 11.22 -16.70 28.77
CA VAL A 9 11.76 -17.28 30.00
C VAL A 9 10.65 -17.95 30.80
N ARG A 10 11.03 -19.02 31.49
CA ARG A 10 10.19 -19.73 32.45
C ARG A 10 10.76 -19.56 33.84
N PHE A 11 9.88 -19.43 34.81
CA PHE A 11 10.25 -19.32 36.21
C PHE A 11 10.69 -20.70 36.72
N VAL A 12 11.77 -20.75 37.49
CA VAL A 12 12.36 -22.02 37.96
C VAL A 12 11.51 -22.66 39.05
N GLU A 13 10.89 -21.83 39.90
CA GLU A 13 10.14 -22.26 41.09
C GLU A 13 8.62 -22.28 40.86
N GLU A 14 8.14 -21.67 39.78
CA GLU A 14 6.73 -21.45 39.50
C GLU A 14 6.38 -21.90 38.08
N ASP A 15 5.14 -22.34 37.85
CA ASP A 15 4.63 -22.67 36.53
C ASP A 15 4.16 -21.41 35.78
N HIS A 16 5.04 -20.42 35.70
CA HIS A 16 4.82 -19.15 35.02
C HIS A 16 5.83 -18.97 33.88
N GLU A 17 5.37 -18.40 32.78
CA GLU A 17 6.12 -18.13 31.57
C GLU A 17 5.87 -16.70 31.09
N GLY A 18 6.86 -16.10 30.43
CA GLY A 18 6.70 -14.75 29.89
C GLY A 18 7.92 -14.28 29.13
N HIS A 19 7.86 -13.03 28.66
CA HIS A 19 8.94 -12.38 27.93
C HIS A 19 9.61 -11.30 28.76
N ILE A 20 10.94 -11.19 28.67
CA ILE A 20 11.66 -10.09 29.30
C ILE A 20 11.31 -8.78 28.58
N THR A 21 10.59 -7.89 29.25
CA THR A 21 10.15 -6.59 28.71
C THR A 21 11.02 -5.43 29.18
N LYS A 22 11.82 -5.63 30.22
CA LYS A 22 12.80 -4.65 30.69
C LYS A 22 13.92 -5.31 31.49
N ILE A 23 15.11 -4.74 31.41
CA ILE A 23 16.27 -5.15 32.19
C ILE A 23 16.59 -4.01 33.15
N ILE A 24 16.44 -4.26 34.46
CA ILE A 24 16.71 -3.27 35.50
C ILE A 24 18.19 -3.32 35.88
N SER A 25 18.75 -4.53 36.01
CA SER A 25 20.16 -4.79 36.25
C SER A 25 20.55 -6.20 35.77
N ASP A 26 21.83 -6.57 35.83
CA ASP A 26 22.28 -7.92 35.49
C ASP A 26 21.62 -9.03 36.36
N GLU A 27 21.11 -8.66 37.53
CA GLU A 27 20.50 -9.56 38.50
C GLU A 27 18.96 -9.46 38.54
N LEU A 28 18.36 -8.44 37.91
CA LEU A 28 16.93 -8.15 38.01
C LEU A 28 16.31 -7.74 36.66
N VAL A 29 15.27 -8.45 36.24
CA VAL A 29 14.53 -8.21 34.98
C VAL A 29 13.03 -8.15 35.23
N GLU A 30 12.30 -7.42 34.39
CA GLU A 30 10.83 -7.47 34.36
C GLU A 30 10.40 -8.47 33.29
N VAL A 31 9.53 -9.41 33.68
CA VAL A 31 8.95 -10.44 32.82
C VAL A 31 7.45 -10.20 32.70
N THR A 32 6.95 -10.15 31.47
CA THR A 32 5.52 -9.95 31.18
C THR A 32 4.90 -11.25 30.67
N GLY A 33 3.84 -11.69 31.35
CA GLY A 33 3.02 -12.84 30.96
C GLY A 33 2.01 -12.51 29.85
N GLU A 34 1.17 -13.48 29.48
CA GLU A 34 0.12 -13.31 28.45
C GLU A 34 -1.00 -12.36 28.90
N ASP A 35 -1.22 -12.24 30.21
CA ASP A 35 -2.21 -11.36 30.83
C ASP A 35 -1.79 -9.87 30.87
N GLY A 36 -0.56 -9.57 30.45
CA GLY A 36 0.01 -8.22 30.44
C GLY A 36 0.51 -7.74 31.81
N PHE A 37 0.64 -8.63 32.81
CA PHE A 37 1.20 -8.28 34.11
C PHE A 37 2.74 -8.31 34.10
N GLU A 38 3.37 -7.25 34.59
CA GLU A 38 4.83 -7.12 34.65
C GLU A 38 5.36 -7.52 36.04
N ILE A 39 6.13 -8.60 36.11
CA ILE A 39 6.69 -9.12 37.36
C ILE A 39 8.19 -8.88 37.38
N PRO A 40 8.74 -8.18 38.38
CA PRO A 40 10.18 -8.09 38.59
C PRO A 40 10.73 -9.39 39.20
N VAL A 41 11.68 -10.03 38.53
CA VAL A 41 12.23 -11.33 38.90
C VAL A 41 13.75 -11.30 38.84
N GLN A 42 14.39 -12.04 39.75
CA GLN A 42 15.84 -12.21 39.71
C GLN A 42 16.27 -13.14 38.57
N THR A 43 17.37 -12.81 37.88
CA THR A 43 17.87 -13.60 36.74
C THR A 43 18.25 -15.03 37.12
N ALA A 44 18.53 -15.31 38.40
CA ALA A 44 18.80 -16.65 38.93
C ALA A 44 17.54 -17.52 39.07
N LYS A 45 16.34 -16.91 39.10
CA LYS A 45 15.04 -17.58 39.27
C LYS A 45 14.30 -17.83 37.97
N ILE A 46 14.91 -17.50 36.84
CA ILE A 46 14.36 -17.71 35.52
C ILE A 46 15.34 -18.54 34.70
N THR A 47 14.80 -19.31 33.77
CA THR A 47 15.57 -20.05 32.77
C THR A 47 15.05 -19.71 31.38
N LYS A 48 15.97 -19.64 30.42
CA LYS A 48 15.58 -19.42 29.03
C LYS A 48 14.96 -20.71 28.47
N VAL A 49 13.74 -20.60 27.98
CA VAL A 49 13.09 -21.72 27.30
C VAL A 49 13.52 -21.71 25.84
N TYR A 50 14.34 -22.68 25.47
CA TYR A 50 14.64 -22.99 24.09
C TYR A 50 13.71 -24.13 23.65
N GLY A 51 12.85 -23.90 22.66
CA GLY A 51 12.02 -24.98 22.08
C GLY A 51 10.51 -24.73 22.06
N GLN A 52 10.03 -23.57 22.49
CA GLN A 52 8.68 -23.12 22.16
C GLN A 52 8.77 -22.09 21.03
N GLN A 53 8.69 -22.58 19.80
CA GLN A 53 8.39 -21.77 18.62
C GLN A 53 6.94 -21.26 18.71
N SER A 54 6.66 -20.39 19.68
CA SER A 54 5.49 -19.50 19.66
C SER A 54 5.97 -18.07 19.44
N ARG A 55 6.65 -17.92 18.32
CA ARG A 55 6.90 -16.71 17.56
C ARG A 55 7.11 -17.34 16.17
N LYS A 56 6.38 -17.04 15.10
CA LYS A 56 6.49 -15.76 14.39
C LYS A 56 7.80 -15.02 14.70
N GLU A 57 8.89 -15.77 14.86
CA GLU A 57 10.12 -15.43 14.21
C GLU A 57 9.68 -15.42 12.75
N ILE A 58 9.49 -14.21 12.23
CA ILE A 58 9.72 -14.03 10.82
C ILE A 58 11.16 -14.50 10.69
N ASP A 59 11.28 -15.76 10.35
CA ASP A 59 12.48 -16.30 9.77
C ASP A 59 12.84 -15.31 8.67
N PHE A 60 13.87 -14.51 8.95
CA PHE A 60 14.83 -14.23 7.91
C PHE A 60 15.71 -15.48 7.81
N ASP A 61 15.09 -16.64 7.63
CA ASP A 61 15.71 -17.67 6.85
C ASP A 61 16.07 -16.98 5.55
N GLU A 62 17.37 -16.86 5.33
CA GLU A 62 17.95 -16.79 4.00
C GLU A 62 17.65 -18.11 3.27
N GLU A 63 16.38 -18.51 3.20
CA GLU A 63 15.88 -19.38 2.16
C GLU A 63 16.08 -18.59 0.88
N ASP A 64 17.19 -18.87 0.21
CA ASP A 64 17.51 -18.56 -1.19
C ASP A 64 16.45 -17.66 -1.85
N LYS A 65 16.50 -16.35 -1.57
CA LYS A 65 15.88 -15.34 -2.42
C LYS A 65 16.72 -15.21 -3.70
N ASN A 66 16.90 -16.33 -4.39
CA ASN A 66 17.01 -16.28 -5.83
C ASN A 66 15.80 -15.46 -6.28
N PRO A 67 16.01 -14.31 -6.94
CA PRO A 67 14.92 -13.44 -7.33
C PRO A 67 13.90 -14.31 -8.06
N ILE A 68 12.68 -14.40 -7.52
CA ILE A 68 11.61 -15.18 -8.12
C ILE A 68 11.48 -14.64 -9.54
N THR A 69 12.02 -15.41 -10.49
CA THR A 69 11.98 -15.05 -11.88
C THR A 69 10.55 -15.37 -12.28
N GLN A 70 9.65 -14.40 -12.07
CA GLN A 70 8.31 -14.48 -12.63
C GLN A 70 8.51 -14.80 -14.11
N ALA A 71 8.01 -15.95 -14.55
CA ALA A 71 8.20 -16.40 -15.92
C ALA A 71 7.47 -15.42 -16.86
N GLY A 72 8.20 -14.50 -17.45
CA GLY A 72 7.68 -13.48 -18.35
C GLY A 72 8.45 -12.16 -18.29
N PRO A 73 8.22 -11.26 -19.26
CA PRO A 73 8.77 -9.91 -19.22
C PRO A 73 8.24 -9.15 -18.00
N PHE A 74 9.11 -8.37 -17.36
CA PHE A 74 8.71 -7.49 -16.26
C PHE A 74 7.95 -6.29 -16.81
N ILE A 75 6.75 -6.07 -16.28
CA ILE A 75 5.84 -5.01 -16.74
C ILE A 75 5.86 -3.90 -15.69
N ALA A 76 6.42 -2.75 -16.06
CA ALA A 76 6.65 -1.64 -15.12
C ALA A 76 5.46 -0.68 -14.96
N GLU A 77 4.51 -0.73 -15.89
CA GLU A 77 3.38 0.18 -16.01
C GLU A 77 2.09 -0.58 -16.35
N GLY A 78 0.94 0.00 -16.02
CA GLY A 78 -0.37 -0.60 -16.16
C GLY A 78 -1.16 -0.59 -14.86
N ILE A 79 -1.20 0.56 -14.17
CA ILE A 79 -2.10 0.76 -13.03
C ILE A 79 -3.33 1.50 -13.52
N PHE A 80 -4.50 0.88 -13.34
CA PHE A 80 -5.77 1.44 -13.80
C PHE A 80 -6.80 1.51 -12.68
N LEU A 81 -7.61 2.56 -12.73
CA LEU A 81 -8.90 2.60 -12.06
C LEU A 81 -9.98 2.11 -13.03
N ALA A 82 -10.64 1.02 -12.66
CA ALA A 82 -11.77 0.45 -13.37
C ALA A 82 -13.06 0.75 -12.63
N ILE A 83 -14.04 1.36 -13.30
CA ILE A 83 -15.36 1.64 -12.75
C ILE A 83 -16.39 0.76 -13.47
N THR A 84 -17.00 -0.15 -12.72
CA THR A 84 -18.09 -1.02 -13.17
C THR A 84 -19.43 -0.47 -12.69
N GLY A 85 -20.54 -1.07 -13.16
CA GLY A 85 -21.89 -0.68 -12.76
C GLY A 85 -22.72 -0.01 -13.85
N ASP A 86 -24.04 -0.07 -13.76
CA ASP A 86 -24.98 0.41 -14.78
C ASP A 86 -25.82 1.57 -14.22
N GLN A 87 -26.27 2.49 -15.09
CA GLN A 87 -27.20 3.55 -14.74
C GLN A 87 -28.50 2.99 -14.13
N LYS A 88 -28.92 1.79 -14.54
CA LYS A 88 -30.10 1.11 -13.96
C LYS A 88 -29.92 0.75 -12.48
N GLN A 89 -28.73 0.26 -12.11
CA GLN A 89 -28.40 -0.10 -10.73
C GLN A 89 -28.02 1.14 -9.91
N ASN A 90 -27.64 2.23 -10.58
CA ASN A 90 -27.17 3.49 -10.01
C ASN A 90 -26.00 3.34 -9.01
N ILE A 91 -25.24 2.25 -9.10
CA ILE A 91 -24.07 1.98 -8.26
C ILE A 91 -22.87 1.82 -9.17
N GLY A 92 -21.83 2.61 -8.92
CA GLY A 92 -20.52 2.53 -9.54
C GLY A 92 -19.56 1.86 -8.57
N THR A 93 -18.95 0.75 -8.98
CA THR A 93 -17.95 0.06 -8.16
C THR A 93 -16.56 0.26 -8.72
N PHE A 94 -15.66 0.74 -7.87
CA PHE A 94 -14.31 1.11 -8.22
C PHE A 94 -13.38 -0.04 -7.89
N TYR A 95 -12.59 -0.43 -8.87
CA TYR A 95 -11.56 -1.44 -8.75
C TYR A 95 -10.22 -0.84 -9.15
N LEU A 96 -9.18 -1.11 -8.36
CA LEU A 96 -7.82 -0.99 -8.86
C LEU A 96 -7.47 -2.25 -9.63
N VAL A 97 -6.83 -2.04 -10.77
CA VAL A 97 -6.31 -3.09 -11.64
C VAL A 97 -4.81 -2.91 -11.74
N ASN A 98 -4.07 -3.90 -11.24
CA ASN A 98 -2.62 -3.93 -11.30
C ASN A 98 -2.19 -4.89 -12.41
N GLU A 99 -1.89 -4.35 -13.59
CA GLU A 99 -1.28 -5.12 -14.68
C GLU A 99 0.25 -5.14 -14.58
N THR A 100 0.85 -4.48 -13.59
CA THR A 100 2.30 -4.47 -13.41
C THR A 100 2.82 -5.76 -12.79
N SER A 101 4.13 -5.93 -12.83
CA SER A 101 4.87 -6.96 -12.09
C SER A 101 5.21 -6.55 -10.65
N TYR A 102 4.84 -5.34 -10.23
CA TYR A 102 5.05 -4.86 -8.86
C TYR A 102 3.94 -5.35 -7.92
N GLU A 103 4.32 -5.64 -6.69
CA GLU A 103 3.39 -5.59 -5.57
C GLU A 103 3.22 -4.12 -5.16
N LEU A 104 1.98 -3.68 -5.02
CA LEU A 104 1.67 -2.27 -4.74
C LEU A 104 1.15 -2.14 -3.32
N LEU A 105 1.75 -1.25 -2.53
CA LEU A 105 1.12 -0.76 -1.31
C LEU A 105 0.31 0.47 -1.68
N VAL A 106 -0.99 0.43 -1.39
CA VAL A 106 -1.97 1.37 -1.90
C VAL A 106 -2.62 2.12 -0.74
N SER A 107 -2.81 3.42 -0.91
CA SER A 107 -3.76 4.21 -0.14
C SER A 107 -4.67 5.00 -1.08
N LEU A 108 -5.97 5.03 -0.76
CA LEU A 108 -6.97 5.88 -1.38
C LEU A 108 -7.61 6.73 -0.31
N SER A 109 -7.62 8.05 -0.53
CA SER A 109 -8.37 9.01 0.27
C SER A 109 -9.30 9.83 -0.60
N THR A 110 -10.38 10.32 -0.02
CA THR A 110 -11.27 11.30 -0.65
C THR A 110 -11.13 12.64 0.04
N GLU A 111 -11.09 13.73 -0.73
CA GLU A 111 -11.04 15.08 -0.19
C GLU A 111 -12.34 15.85 -0.46
N LYS A 112 -12.90 16.44 0.60
CA LYS A 112 -14.01 17.38 0.52
C LYS A 112 -13.74 18.56 1.44
N ALA A 113 -13.76 19.77 0.88
CA ALA A 113 -13.53 21.01 1.64
C ALA A 113 -12.22 21.02 2.45
N HIS A 114 -11.10 20.54 1.86
CA HIS A 114 -9.76 20.52 2.47
C HIS A 114 -9.62 19.59 3.68
N GLN A 115 -10.59 18.71 3.87
CA GLN A 115 -10.52 17.61 4.83
C GLN A 115 -10.57 16.29 4.06
N GLY A 116 -9.66 15.39 4.41
CA GLY A 116 -9.51 14.08 3.77
C GLY A 116 -10.01 12.95 4.66
N ILE A 117 -10.59 11.92 4.04
CA ILE A 117 -10.94 10.64 4.68
C ILE A 117 -10.25 9.52 3.92
N GLY A 118 -9.60 8.60 4.62
CA GLY A 118 -9.06 7.38 4.02
C GLY A 118 -10.18 6.39 3.70
N GLU A 119 -10.37 6.07 2.43
CA GLU A 119 -11.40 5.13 1.96
C GLU A 119 -10.88 3.71 1.84
N TYR A 120 -9.60 3.55 1.49
CA TYR A 120 -8.97 2.25 1.33
C TYR A 120 -7.47 2.30 1.60
N ALA A 121 -6.94 1.24 2.21
CA ALA A 121 -5.51 0.99 2.31
C ALA A 121 -5.25 -0.52 2.24
N GLY A 122 -4.21 -0.94 1.53
CA GLY A 122 -3.88 -2.36 1.41
C GLY A 122 -2.76 -2.68 0.44
N ILE A 123 -2.55 -3.97 0.25
CA ILE A 123 -1.56 -4.52 -0.69
C ILE A 123 -2.32 -5.07 -1.91
N LEU A 124 -1.84 -4.74 -3.11
CA LEU A 124 -2.36 -5.23 -4.38
C LEU A 124 -1.27 -6.00 -5.11
N SER A 125 -1.44 -7.32 -5.19
CA SER A 125 -0.48 -8.22 -5.82
C SER A 125 -0.31 -7.94 -7.33
N PRO A 126 0.81 -8.34 -7.94
CA PRO A 126 0.97 -8.31 -9.39
C PRO A 126 -0.17 -9.02 -10.11
N LYS A 127 -0.60 -8.51 -11.26
CA LYS A 127 -1.63 -9.15 -12.12
C LYS A 127 -2.94 -9.45 -11.37
N SER A 128 -3.37 -8.53 -10.52
CA SER A 128 -4.57 -8.72 -9.69
C SER A 128 -5.44 -7.46 -9.66
N THR A 129 -6.61 -7.59 -9.04
CA THR A 129 -7.58 -6.50 -8.91
C THR A 129 -8.14 -6.44 -7.51
N GLN A 130 -8.51 -5.25 -7.06
CA GLN A 130 -9.11 -5.06 -5.75
C GLN A 130 -10.23 -4.02 -5.82
N LYS A 131 -11.39 -4.36 -5.25
CA LYS A 131 -12.47 -3.39 -5.01
C LYS A 131 -12.03 -2.43 -3.92
N ILE A 132 -12.10 -1.14 -4.19
CA ILE A 132 -11.59 -0.09 -3.30
C ILE A 132 -12.65 0.92 -2.87
N TYR A 133 -13.73 1.10 -3.65
CA TYR A 133 -14.73 2.11 -3.37
C TYR A 133 -16.06 1.82 -4.08
N THR A 134 -17.14 2.43 -3.61
CA THR A 134 -18.45 2.42 -4.27
C THR A 134 -19.13 3.76 -4.11
N ALA A 135 -19.77 4.25 -5.17
CA ALA A 135 -20.54 5.49 -5.13
C ALA A 135 -21.73 5.42 -6.09
N LYS A 136 -22.70 6.33 -5.92
CA LYS A 136 -23.84 6.41 -6.83
C LYS A 136 -23.43 7.08 -8.13
N ILE A 137 -23.74 6.46 -9.28
CA ILE A 137 -23.39 6.99 -10.60
C ILE A 137 -24.15 8.30 -10.89
N SER A 138 -25.39 8.42 -10.43
CA SER A 138 -26.20 9.65 -10.56
C SER A 138 -25.56 10.88 -9.90
N GLU A 139 -24.65 10.67 -8.96
CA GLU A 139 -23.97 11.73 -8.19
C GLU A 139 -22.55 11.99 -8.70
N VAL A 140 -22.16 11.47 -9.88
CA VAL A 140 -20.80 11.61 -10.44
C VAL A 140 -20.29 13.06 -10.49
N SER A 141 -21.17 14.02 -10.80
CA SER A 141 -20.80 15.45 -10.82
C SER A 141 -20.38 16.00 -9.45
N SER A 142 -20.75 15.31 -8.37
CA SER A 142 -20.46 15.66 -6.98
C SER A 142 -19.47 14.70 -6.29
N TRP A 143 -18.90 13.74 -7.04
CA TRP A 143 -17.88 12.86 -6.48
C TRP A 143 -16.66 13.67 -6.00
N PRO A 144 -16.03 13.24 -4.89
CA PRO A 144 -14.91 13.95 -4.29
C PRO A 144 -13.67 13.89 -5.20
N LEU A 145 -12.63 14.64 -4.82
CA LEU A 145 -11.31 14.40 -5.37
C LEU A 145 -10.78 13.08 -4.77
N PHE A 146 -10.33 12.17 -5.62
CA PHE A 146 -9.73 10.90 -5.20
C PHE A 146 -8.21 11.03 -5.20
N ASP A 147 -7.60 10.91 -4.04
CA ASP A 147 -6.15 10.94 -3.85
C ASP A 147 -5.62 9.51 -3.72
N PHE A 148 -4.82 9.07 -4.69
CA PHE A 148 -4.21 7.75 -4.72
C PHE A 148 -2.73 7.84 -4.45
N LYS A 149 -2.21 6.95 -3.60
CA LYS A 149 -0.78 6.80 -3.34
C LYS A 149 -0.38 5.35 -3.52
N PHE A 150 0.71 5.13 -4.23
CA PHE A 150 1.26 3.81 -4.53
C PHE A 150 2.73 3.76 -4.18
N LEU A 151 3.13 2.73 -3.42
CA LEU A 151 4.53 2.34 -3.26
C LEU A 151 4.76 1.03 -4.01
N PHE A 152 5.87 0.98 -4.75
CA PHE A 152 6.21 -0.14 -5.61
C PHE A 152 7.19 -1.08 -4.92
N HIS A 153 6.84 -2.35 -4.81
CA HIS A 153 7.68 -3.39 -4.24
C HIS A 153 7.95 -4.52 -5.25
N THR A 154 9.20 -4.99 -5.29
CA THR A 154 9.59 -6.19 -6.06
C THR A 154 10.81 -6.85 -5.42
N SER A 155 10.86 -8.17 -5.43
CA SER A 155 12.05 -8.95 -5.01
C SER A 155 13.06 -9.15 -6.15
N GLN A 156 12.77 -8.66 -7.36
CA GLN A 156 13.70 -8.72 -8.48
C GLN A 156 14.70 -7.57 -8.42
N LEU A 157 15.99 -7.85 -8.68
CA LEU A 157 17.05 -6.83 -8.70
C LEU A 157 16.83 -5.84 -9.86
N ARG A 158 16.33 -4.64 -9.54
CA ARG A 158 16.03 -3.57 -10.49
C ARG A 158 16.20 -2.19 -9.84
N ALA A 159 16.20 -1.15 -10.66
CA ALA A 159 16.13 0.22 -10.17
C ALA A 159 14.83 0.44 -9.36
N LEU A 160 14.96 1.16 -8.24
CA LEU A 160 13.83 1.52 -7.40
C LEU A 160 12.91 2.49 -8.16
N LYS A 161 11.61 2.19 -8.17
CA LYS A 161 10.59 3.08 -8.72
C LYS A 161 10.12 4.04 -7.62
N GLN A 162 10.02 5.32 -7.96
CA GLN A 162 9.53 6.33 -7.01
C GLN A 162 8.05 6.09 -6.68
N PRO A 163 7.59 6.49 -5.48
CA PRO A 163 6.18 6.52 -5.16
C PRO A 163 5.38 7.27 -6.23
N LEU A 164 4.19 6.77 -6.54
CA LEU A 164 3.24 7.45 -7.41
C LEU A 164 2.15 8.07 -6.53
N GLU A 165 2.02 9.39 -6.60
CA GLU A 165 0.94 10.14 -5.96
C GLU A 165 0.12 10.81 -7.07
N ILE A 166 -1.19 10.53 -7.11
CA ILE A 166 -2.07 11.06 -8.15
C ILE A 166 -3.43 11.43 -7.57
N ALA A 167 -3.84 12.67 -7.81
CA ALA A 167 -5.17 13.16 -7.49
C ALA A 167 -6.06 13.17 -8.74
N LYS A 168 -7.17 12.43 -8.72
CA LYS A 168 -8.09 12.32 -9.87
C LYS A 168 -9.47 12.84 -9.50
N ARG A 169 -9.97 13.78 -10.29
CA ARG A 169 -11.39 14.16 -10.31
C ARG A 169 -12.06 13.46 -11.48
N ILE A 170 -13.10 12.67 -11.18
CA ILE A 170 -13.86 11.92 -12.17
C ILE A 170 -15.12 12.70 -12.51
N LYS A 171 -15.33 12.96 -13.79
CA LYS A 171 -16.45 13.73 -14.33
C LYS A 171 -17.41 12.82 -15.10
N PRO A 172 -18.66 13.25 -15.34
CA PRO A 172 -19.59 12.51 -16.18
C PRO A 172 -19.01 12.13 -17.55
N PHE A 173 -18.18 12.99 -18.14
CA PHE A 173 -17.55 12.75 -19.44
C PHE A 173 -16.58 11.55 -19.41
N ASP A 174 -15.86 11.34 -18.30
CA ASP A 174 -14.95 10.19 -18.15
C ASP A 174 -15.71 8.84 -18.15
N LEU A 175 -17.02 8.88 -17.87
CA LEU A 175 -17.92 7.72 -17.89
C LEU A 175 -18.85 7.71 -19.13
N SER A 176 -18.56 8.56 -20.13
CA SER A 176 -19.38 8.64 -21.35
C SER A 176 -18.92 7.67 -22.44
N ASP A 177 -17.64 7.28 -22.40
CA ASP A 177 -17.07 6.31 -23.34
C ASP A 177 -17.65 4.92 -23.16
N SER A 178 -17.57 4.10 -24.22
CA SER A 178 -17.94 2.70 -24.15
C SER A 178 -17.02 1.93 -23.20
N LYS A 179 -17.61 1.12 -22.32
CA LYS A 179 -16.84 0.26 -21.42
C LYS A 179 -15.99 -0.75 -22.17
N LYS A 180 -14.74 -0.88 -21.73
CA LYS A 180 -13.77 -1.84 -22.26
C LYS A 180 -13.80 -3.11 -21.41
N HIS A 181 -13.55 -4.25 -22.05
CA HIS A 181 -13.39 -5.51 -21.32
C HIS A 181 -12.08 -5.48 -20.54
N VAL A 182 -12.13 -5.86 -19.26
CA VAL A 182 -10.99 -5.91 -18.35
C VAL A 182 -10.75 -7.38 -17.99
N PRO A 183 -9.76 -8.06 -18.59
CA PRO A 183 -9.55 -9.49 -18.40
C PRO A 183 -9.37 -9.91 -16.94
N LEU A 184 -8.64 -9.11 -16.15
CA LEU A 184 -8.39 -9.41 -14.74
C LEU A 184 -9.65 -9.30 -13.86
N LEU A 185 -10.65 -8.50 -14.26
CA LEU A 185 -11.95 -8.43 -13.59
C LEU A 185 -12.97 -9.41 -14.16
N ASN A 186 -12.73 -9.95 -15.36
CA ASN A 186 -13.72 -10.68 -16.15
C ASN A 186 -15.04 -9.89 -16.33
N ASP A 187 -14.94 -8.57 -16.51
CA ASP A 187 -16.07 -7.65 -16.63
C ASP A 187 -15.75 -6.47 -17.56
N ARG A 188 -16.74 -5.63 -17.88
CA ARG A 188 -16.58 -4.39 -18.63
C ARG A 188 -16.61 -3.18 -17.70
N ALA A 189 -15.63 -2.31 -17.84
CA ALA A 189 -15.49 -1.11 -17.02
C ALA A 189 -15.12 0.12 -17.86
N TRP A 190 -15.40 1.31 -17.31
CA TRP A 190 -14.68 2.52 -17.71
C TRP A 190 -13.28 2.43 -17.12
N LEU A 191 -12.26 2.54 -17.98
CA LEU A 191 -10.85 2.39 -17.59
C LEU A 191 -10.16 3.75 -17.64
N ILE A 192 -9.56 4.12 -16.52
CA ILE A 192 -8.76 5.34 -16.37
C ILE A 192 -7.36 4.91 -15.96
N ARG A 193 -6.34 5.27 -16.75
CA ARG A 193 -4.94 5.00 -16.41
C ARG A 193 -4.47 5.97 -15.32
N LEU A 194 -3.77 5.45 -14.30
CA LEU A 194 -3.30 6.22 -13.15
C LEU A 194 -1.79 6.47 -13.16
N ASP A 195 -1.02 5.67 -13.89
CA ASP A 195 0.44 5.74 -13.98
C ASP A 195 0.92 6.25 -15.35
N GLU A 196 0.11 7.08 -15.99
CA GLU A 196 0.51 7.81 -17.20
C GLU A 196 1.34 9.02 -16.78
N ASP A 197 2.48 9.24 -17.44
CA ASP A 197 3.28 10.43 -17.20
C ASP A 197 2.45 11.66 -17.57
N GLU A 198 2.22 12.56 -16.60
CA GLU A 198 1.68 13.87 -16.93
C GLU A 198 2.65 14.52 -17.92
N ILE A 199 2.17 14.78 -19.15
CA ILE A 199 2.86 15.66 -20.08
C ILE A 199 2.95 17.00 -19.34
N LYS A 200 4.11 17.27 -18.74
CA LYS A 200 4.46 18.57 -18.21
C LYS A 200 4.45 19.53 -19.40
N ILE A 201 3.29 20.12 -19.67
CA ILE A 201 3.19 21.27 -20.56
C ILE A 201 3.91 22.37 -19.78
N ASP A 202 5.19 22.54 -20.10
CA ASP A 202 6.02 23.63 -19.61
C ASP A 202 5.33 24.94 -19.99
N ALA A 203 4.56 25.50 -19.05
CA ALA A 203 3.86 26.78 -19.22
C ALA A 203 4.85 27.91 -19.58
N ASP A 204 6.13 27.72 -19.27
CA ASP A 204 7.21 28.65 -19.59
C ASP A 204 7.65 28.59 -21.07
N ARG A 205 7.62 27.43 -21.73
CA ARG A 205 7.89 27.33 -23.17
C ARG A 205 6.81 27.99 -24.03
N LEU A 206 5.55 27.95 -23.57
CA LEU A 206 4.46 28.64 -24.25
C LEU A 206 4.66 30.16 -24.21
N LYS A 207 5.07 30.73 -23.07
CA LYS A 207 5.31 32.18 -22.94
C LYS A 207 6.35 32.69 -23.94
N GLU A 208 7.49 32.04 -24.10
CA GLU A 208 8.55 32.48 -25.03
C GLU A 208 8.10 32.50 -26.49
N SER A 209 7.22 31.58 -26.89
CA SER A 209 6.65 31.54 -28.24
C SER A 209 5.68 32.70 -28.54
N PHE A 210 5.04 33.29 -27.53
CA PHE A 210 4.16 34.45 -27.70
C PHE A 210 4.91 35.80 -27.75
N PHE A 211 6.15 35.86 -27.26
CA PHE A 211 6.94 37.10 -27.23
C PHE A 211 7.78 37.35 -28.50
N SER A 212 7.97 36.35 -29.39
CA SER A 212 8.78 36.53 -30.62
C SER A 212 8.06 37.23 -31.77
N HIS A 213 6.76 37.53 -31.64
CA HIS A 213 5.92 38.07 -32.73
C HIS A 213 5.37 39.48 -32.46
N ARG A 214 6.08 40.32 -31.70
CA ARG A 214 5.74 41.75 -31.63
C ARG A 214 6.45 42.50 -32.76
N PRO A 215 5.76 42.92 -33.85
CA PRO A 215 6.39 43.79 -34.84
C PRO A 215 6.65 45.16 -34.21
N GLU A 216 7.87 45.67 -34.37
CA GLU A 216 8.21 47.04 -34.02
C GLU A 216 7.31 48.00 -34.80
N LYS A 217 6.53 48.81 -34.07
CA LYS A 217 5.81 49.94 -34.66
C LYS A 217 6.84 50.99 -35.09
N LYS A 218 6.99 51.18 -36.41
CA LYS A 218 7.47 52.43 -37.00
C LYS A 218 6.39 53.51 -36.92
#